data_AF-A0AAD4PV41-F1
#
_entry.id   AF-A0AAD4PV41-F1
#
_cell.length_a   1.000
_cell.length_b   1.000
_cell.length_c   1.000
_cell.angle_alpha   90.00
_cell.angle_beta   90.00
_cell.angle_gamma   90.00
#
_symmetry.space_group_name_H-M   'P 1'
#
loop_
_entity.id
_entity.type
_entity.pdbx_description
1 polymer ?
#
loop_
_entity_poly.entity_id
_entity_poly.type
_entity_poly.pdbx_seq_one_letter_code
_entity_poly.pdbx_strand_id
1 'polypeptide(L)'
;MRVIIREDPQGVSEYIAEYIVSRINTFSPTPEKPFVLGLPTGSSPEIIYRILVQRYKAGEISFRNVVTFNMDEYVGIPRDHPESYHSFMYKHFFSHVDILPANINILNGNAPDLAAEAANYEAKIARMGGIELFLGGVGPDGHIAFNEPGSSLASRTRVKTLAYDTIVANSRFFDGDVNKVPKKALTVGIQTIMDAREVVIVCTGSHKALALHHGLEGGVNHMWTLSALQLHPHPLIVADRDATMELKVKTVKYFESIEQSGTDARTQGPPLVYRPRTYVPAPVQTTGTKPTSDANQQAKIFPKDLKINTDMRRSMDEDGELTPDSMSSRLLDSGVGGLDAALKNDLMPESMGSRVAAV
;
A
#
# COMPACT_ATOMS: atom_id res chain seq x y z
N MET A 1 -0.20 6.04 13.96
CA MET A 1 -0.57 4.77 13.29
C MET A 1 -1.07 3.78 14.33
N ARG A 2 -2.03 2.92 13.96
CA ARG A 2 -2.44 1.76 14.75
C ARG A 2 -1.96 0.48 14.06
N VAL A 3 -1.42 -0.47 14.82
CA VAL A 3 -1.11 -1.82 14.35
C VAL A 3 -1.82 -2.79 15.29
N ILE A 4 -2.59 -3.71 14.73
CA ILE A 4 -3.38 -4.70 15.45
C ILE A 4 -2.85 -6.07 15.06
N ILE A 5 -2.47 -6.88 16.05
CA ILE A 5 -1.85 -8.20 15.83
C ILE A 5 -2.85 -9.25 16.27
N ARG A 6 -3.06 -10.27 15.43
CA ARG A 6 -3.89 -11.44 15.71
C ARG A 6 -3.09 -12.71 15.47
N GLU A 7 -3.57 -13.84 15.98
CA GLU A 7 -2.79 -15.07 15.90
C GLU A 7 -2.71 -15.63 14.46
N ASP A 8 -3.79 -15.50 13.67
CA ASP A 8 -3.89 -16.09 12.33
C ASP A 8 -4.64 -15.18 11.32
N PRO A 9 -4.65 -15.53 10.00
CA PRO A 9 -5.37 -14.78 8.98
C PRO A 9 -6.90 -14.70 9.18
N GLN A 10 -7.51 -15.64 9.91
CA GLN A 10 -8.95 -15.65 10.18
C GLN A 10 -9.28 -14.57 11.21
N GLY A 11 -8.55 -14.51 12.33
CA GLY A 11 -8.69 -13.46 13.36
C GLY A 11 -8.37 -12.06 12.85
N VAL A 12 -7.38 -11.92 11.94
CA VAL A 12 -7.14 -10.66 11.20
C VAL A 12 -8.38 -10.24 10.41
N SER A 13 -8.98 -11.19 9.68
CA SER A 13 -10.10 -10.91 8.78
C SER A 13 -11.39 -10.63 9.53
N GLU A 14 -11.65 -11.33 10.63
CA GLU A 14 -12.75 -11.06 11.55
C GLU A 14 -12.66 -9.66 12.13
N TYR A 15 -11.48 -9.28 12.62
CA TYR A 15 -11.26 -7.94 13.17
C TYR A 15 -11.51 -6.83 12.12
N ILE A 16 -11.01 -6.99 10.89
CA ILE A 16 -11.27 -6.01 9.82
C ILE A 16 -12.75 -5.98 9.42
N ALA A 17 -13.41 -7.13 9.32
CA ALA A 17 -14.84 -7.19 8.99
C ALA A 17 -15.69 -6.49 10.07
N GLU A 18 -15.42 -6.74 11.36
CA GLU A 18 -16.06 -6.02 12.47
C GLU A 18 -15.77 -4.52 12.44
N TYR A 19 -14.54 -4.13 12.08
CA TYR A 19 -14.18 -2.73 11.93
C TYR A 19 -15.01 -2.06 10.84
N ILE A 20 -15.11 -2.67 9.65
CA ILE A 20 -15.91 -2.16 8.52
C ILE A 20 -17.39 -2.07 8.89
N VAL A 21 -17.95 -3.10 9.54
CA VAL A 21 -19.34 -3.09 10.04
C VAL A 21 -19.57 -1.95 11.04
N SER A 22 -18.67 -1.78 12.01
CA SER A 22 -18.71 -0.67 12.98
C SER A 22 -18.70 0.70 12.29
N ARG A 23 -17.76 0.94 11.35
CA ARG A 23 -17.65 2.23 10.65
C ARG A 23 -18.87 2.54 9.78
N ILE A 24 -19.41 1.56 9.05
CA ILE A 24 -20.61 1.74 8.21
C ILE A 24 -21.83 2.01 9.09
N ASN A 25 -22.09 1.20 10.12
CA ASN A 25 -23.25 1.38 10.99
C ASN A 25 -23.19 2.71 11.77
N THR A 26 -22.03 3.07 12.31
CA THR A 26 -21.84 4.35 13.04
C THR A 26 -21.97 5.57 12.11
N PHE A 27 -21.60 5.45 10.84
CA PHE A 27 -21.81 6.53 9.86
C PHE A 27 -23.29 6.69 9.46
N SER A 28 -24.07 5.61 9.55
CA SER A 28 -25.51 5.53 9.23
C SER A 28 -25.83 6.10 7.84
N PRO A 29 -25.38 5.45 6.75
CA PRO A 29 -25.45 6.01 5.41
C PRO A 29 -26.87 6.12 4.86
N THR A 30 -27.16 7.22 4.18
CA THR A 30 -28.40 7.50 3.45
C THR A 30 -28.11 7.66 1.95
N PRO A 31 -29.11 7.73 1.06
CA PRO A 31 -28.87 8.01 -0.37
C PRO A 31 -28.16 9.36 -0.63
N GLU A 32 -28.39 10.35 0.23
CA GLU A 32 -27.77 11.69 0.16
C GLU A 32 -26.36 11.69 0.75
N LYS A 33 -26.16 10.88 1.80
CA LYS A 33 -24.90 10.69 2.53
C LYS A 33 -24.50 9.20 2.48
N PRO A 34 -24.03 8.68 1.34
CA PRO A 34 -23.56 7.30 1.25
C PRO A 34 -22.20 7.12 1.91
N PHE A 35 -21.90 5.92 2.39
CA PHE A 35 -20.56 5.58 2.90
C PHE A 35 -19.67 5.19 1.71
N VAL A 36 -18.53 5.85 1.55
CA VAL A 36 -17.62 5.61 0.41
C VAL A 36 -16.48 4.67 0.83
N LEU A 37 -16.43 3.48 0.24
CA LEU A 37 -15.55 2.37 0.63
C LEU A 37 -14.57 2.01 -0.50
N GLY A 38 -13.28 2.18 -0.26
CA GLY A 38 -12.23 1.68 -1.14
C GLY A 38 -11.97 0.19 -0.90
N LEU A 39 -11.83 -0.63 -1.96
CA LEU A 39 -11.74 -2.09 -1.89
C LEU A 39 -10.56 -2.69 -2.70
N PRO A 40 -9.85 -3.69 -2.16
CA PRO A 40 -8.79 -4.41 -2.88
C PRO A 40 -9.27 -5.74 -3.46
N THR A 41 -8.44 -6.35 -4.29
CA THR A 41 -8.61 -7.74 -4.78
C THR A 41 -7.52 -8.66 -4.23
N GLY A 42 -7.42 -9.88 -4.77
CA GLY A 42 -6.42 -10.88 -4.36
C GLY A 42 -6.84 -11.68 -3.12
N SER A 43 -5.96 -12.57 -2.66
CA SER A 43 -6.30 -13.61 -1.67
C SER A 43 -6.51 -13.09 -0.25
N SER A 44 -5.80 -12.03 0.16
CA SER A 44 -5.89 -11.50 1.54
C SER A 44 -7.30 -11.00 1.92
N PRO A 45 -8.05 -10.25 1.08
CA PRO A 45 -9.41 -9.83 1.41
C PRO A 45 -10.50 -10.90 1.25
N GLU A 46 -10.24 -12.08 0.68
CA GLU A 46 -11.30 -13.09 0.42
C GLU A 46 -12.04 -13.53 1.69
N ILE A 47 -11.31 -13.73 2.79
CA ILE A 47 -11.91 -14.10 4.09
C ILE A 47 -12.75 -12.93 4.64
N ILE A 48 -12.27 -11.70 4.49
CA ILE A 48 -12.99 -10.48 4.90
C ILE A 48 -14.32 -10.38 4.15
N TYR A 49 -14.33 -10.57 2.82
CA TYR A 49 -15.55 -10.56 2.01
C TYR A 49 -16.52 -11.66 2.42
N ARG A 50 -16.03 -12.88 2.67
CA ARG A 50 -16.86 -13.99 3.19
C ARG A 50 -17.55 -13.63 4.50
N ILE A 51 -16.84 -13.00 5.43
CA ILE A 51 -17.40 -12.57 6.72
C ILE A 51 -18.38 -11.42 6.54
N LEU A 52 -18.09 -10.41 5.71
CA LEU A 52 -19.03 -9.32 5.41
C LEU A 52 -20.34 -9.83 4.79
N VAL A 53 -20.27 -10.84 3.92
CA VAL A 53 -21.45 -11.53 3.36
C VAL A 53 -22.24 -12.28 4.42
N GLN A 54 -21.56 -12.94 5.38
CA GLN A 54 -22.23 -13.60 6.52
C GLN A 54 -22.95 -12.58 7.41
N ARG A 55 -22.28 -11.47 7.77
CA ARG A 55 -22.83 -10.38 8.58
C ARG A 55 -24.03 -9.69 7.90
N TYR A 56 -23.97 -9.49 6.57
CA TYR A 56 -25.13 -9.03 5.79
C TYR A 56 -26.31 -10.02 5.86
N LYS A 57 -26.05 -11.32 5.65
CA LYS A 57 -27.09 -12.37 5.73
C LYS A 57 -27.68 -12.54 7.14
N ALA A 58 -26.93 -12.17 8.18
CA ALA A 58 -27.40 -12.11 9.56
C ALA A 58 -28.20 -10.82 9.88
N GLY A 59 -28.26 -9.84 8.97
CA GLY A 59 -28.96 -8.56 9.16
C GLY A 59 -28.15 -7.52 9.94
N GLU A 60 -26.85 -7.73 10.16
CA GLU A 60 -25.99 -6.86 10.96
C GLU A 60 -25.47 -5.62 10.19
N ILE A 61 -25.58 -5.61 8.86
CA ILE A 61 -25.12 -4.53 7.98
C ILE A 61 -25.95 -4.50 6.68
N SER A 62 -26.08 -3.32 6.06
CA SER A 62 -26.58 -3.14 4.69
C SER A 62 -25.58 -2.34 3.86
N PHE A 63 -25.42 -2.74 2.59
CA PHE A 63 -24.58 -2.09 1.58
C PHE A 63 -25.38 -1.23 0.58
N ARG A 64 -26.71 -1.12 0.76
CA ARG A 64 -27.60 -0.36 -0.15
C ARG A 64 -27.19 1.10 -0.36
N ASN A 65 -26.71 1.74 0.71
CA ASN A 65 -26.22 3.12 0.71
C ASN A 65 -24.68 3.20 0.79
N VAL A 66 -23.97 2.13 0.43
CA VAL A 66 -22.50 2.11 0.30
C VAL A 66 -22.14 2.32 -1.18
N VAL A 67 -21.09 3.11 -1.43
CA VAL A 67 -20.50 3.35 -2.76
C VAL A 67 -19.07 2.86 -2.74
N THR A 68 -18.75 1.92 -3.64
CA THR A 68 -17.44 1.23 -3.63
C THR A 68 -16.52 1.71 -4.74
N PHE A 69 -15.23 1.81 -4.46
CA PHE A 69 -14.18 2.09 -5.45
C PHE A 69 -13.08 1.02 -5.33
N ASN A 70 -12.90 0.21 -6.36
CA ASN A 70 -11.80 -0.75 -6.42
C ASN A 70 -10.45 -0.09 -6.73
N MET A 71 -9.37 -0.68 -6.24
CA MET A 71 -8.00 -0.18 -6.45
C MET A 71 -7.55 -0.20 -7.91
N ASP A 72 -7.92 -1.21 -8.67
CA ASP A 72 -7.29 -1.53 -9.95
C ASP A 72 -8.17 -2.41 -10.86
N GLU A 73 -7.77 -2.51 -12.12
CA GLU A 73 -8.22 -3.50 -13.10
C GLU A 73 -7.12 -3.70 -14.17
N TYR A 74 -6.99 -4.91 -14.72
CA TYR A 74 -6.04 -5.18 -15.79
C TYR A 74 -6.43 -4.50 -17.10
N VAL A 75 -5.45 -3.99 -17.85
CA VAL A 75 -5.68 -3.40 -19.17
C VAL A 75 -5.77 -4.49 -20.24
N GLY A 76 -6.83 -4.47 -21.04
CA GLY A 76 -7.02 -5.41 -22.16
C GLY A 76 -7.59 -6.79 -21.80
N ILE A 77 -7.96 -7.04 -20.53
CA ILE A 77 -8.64 -8.28 -20.14
C ILE A 77 -10.15 -8.16 -20.38
N PRO A 78 -10.86 -9.17 -20.93
CA PRO A 78 -12.32 -9.13 -21.00
C PRO A 78 -12.95 -8.98 -19.61
N ARG A 79 -14.00 -8.15 -19.49
CA ARG A 79 -14.67 -7.82 -18.21
C ARG A 79 -15.37 -9.02 -17.55
N ASP A 80 -15.68 -10.03 -18.36
CA ASP A 80 -16.28 -11.31 -18.00
C ASP A 80 -15.23 -12.43 -17.84
N HIS A 81 -13.95 -12.16 -18.11
CA HIS A 81 -12.87 -13.11 -17.87
C HIS A 81 -12.84 -13.49 -16.37
N PRO A 82 -12.69 -14.77 -15.99
CA PRO A 82 -12.72 -15.20 -14.59
C PRO A 82 -11.74 -14.44 -13.68
N GLU A 83 -10.54 -14.17 -14.19
CA GLU A 83 -9.45 -13.47 -13.49
C GLU A 83 -9.44 -11.94 -13.67
N SER A 84 -10.49 -11.36 -14.27
CA SER A 84 -10.67 -9.89 -14.20
C SER A 84 -11.05 -9.48 -12.79
N TYR A 85 -10.63 -8.28 -12.36
CA TYR A 85 -10.95 -7.79 -11.02
C TYR A 85 -12.44 -7.46 -10.89
N HIS A 86 -13.10 -7.14 -12.00
CA HIS A 86 -14.55 -7.15 -12.12
C HIS A 86 -15.17 -8.51 -11.75
N SER A 87 -14.79 -9.62 -12.41
CA SER A 87 -15.30 -10.96 -12.10
C SER A 87 -14.98 -11.38 -10.66
N PHE A 88 -13.76 -11.12 -10.17
CA PHE A 88 -13.37 -11.37 -8.79
C PHE A 88 -14.33 -10.72 -7.79
N MET A 89 -14.60 -9.41 -7.93
CA MET A 89 -15.45 -8.69 -7.00
C MET A 89 -16.91 -9.16 -7.02
N TYR A 90 -17.44 -9.49 -8.20
CA TYR A 90 -18.79 -10.07 -8.29
C TYR A 90 -18.87 -11.49 -7.71
N LYS A 91 -17.86 -12.33 -7.95
CA LYS A 91 -17.78 -13.70 -7.43
C LYS A 91 -17.67 -13.74 -5.91
N HIS A 92 -16.81 -12.91 -5.32
CA HIS A 92 -16.49 -12.96 -3.89
C HIS A 92 -17.35 -12.04 -3.02
N PHE A 93 -17.94 -10.97 -3.56
CA PHE A 93 -18.64 -9.97 -2.74
C PHE A 93 -19.95 -9.43 -3.34
N PHE A 94 -19.93 -8.71 -4.47
CA PHE A 94 -21.07 -7.89 -4.90
C PHE A 94 -22.33 -8.67 -5.26
N SER A 95 -22.24 -9.93 -5.68
CA SER A 95 -23.43 -10.76 -5.98
C SER A 95 -24.14 -11.30 -4.73
N HIS A 96 -23.59 -11.08 -3.53
CA HIS A 96 -24.04 -11.71 -2.28
C HIS A 96 -24.57 -10.71 -1.23
N VAL A 97 -24.64 -9.42 -1.57
CA VAL A 97 -25.05 -8.31 -0.71
C VAL A 97 -26.02 -7.36 -1.43
N ASP A 98 -26.72 -6.49 -0.71
CA ASP A 98 -27.72 -5.54 -1.24
C ASP A 98 -27.12 -4.25 -1.86
N ILE A 99 -25.88 -4.29 -2.32
CA ILE A 99 -25.24 -3.14 -2.98
C ILE A 99 -25.91 -2.83 -4.33
N LEU A 100 -26.19 -1.55 -4.58
CA LEU A 100 -26.77 -1.12 -5.85
C LEU A 100 -25.71 -1.15 -6.96
N PRO A 101 -25.97 -1.72 -8.15
CA PRO A 101 -24.98 -1.75 -9.25
C PRO A 101 -24.46 -0.37 -9.67
N ALA A 102 -25.28 0.69 -9.55
CA ALA A 102 -24.88 2.07 -9.84
C ALA A 102 -23.85 2.65 -8.84
N ASN A 103 -23.74 2.04 -7.66
CA ASN A 103 -22.81 2.41 -6.60
C ASN A 103 -21.45 1.71 -6.71
N ILE A 104 -21.31 0.72 -7.61
CA ILE A 104 -20.07 -0.02 -7.83
C ILE A 104 -19.18 0.75 -8.81
N ASN A 105 -17.91 0.96 -8.45
CA ASN A 105 -16.92 1.61 -9.31
C ASN A 105 -15.67 0.73 -9.42
N ILE A 106 -15.37 0.25 -10.62
CA ILE A 106 -14.14 -0.46 -10.98
C ILE A 106 -13.59 0.24 -12.23
N LEU A 107 -12.27 0.38 -12.31
CA LEU A 107 -11.59 1.01 -13.44
C LEU A 107 -11.85 0.23 -14.74
N ASN A 108 -12.19 0.92 -15.83
CA ASN A 108 -12.39 0.25 -17.11
C ASN A 108 -11.06 0.04 -17.84
N GLY A 109 -10.41 -1.10 -17.61
CA GLY A 109 -9.19 -1.54 -18.29
C GLY A 109 -9.29 -1.67 -19.83
N ASN A 110 -10.49 -1.59 -20.40
CA ASN A 110 -10.74 -1.61 -21.85
C ASN A 110 -11.28 -0.27 -22.39
N ALA A 111 -11.15 0.83 -21.64
CA ALA A 111 -11.52 2.15 -22.13
C ALA A 111 -10.66 2.55 -23.35
N PRO A 112 -11.24 3.22 -24.37
CA PRO A 112 -10.50 3.65 -25.56
C PRO A 112 -9.43 4.71 -25.22
N ASP A 113 -9.66 5.49 -24.17
CA ASP A 113 -8.67 6.39 -23.57
C ASP A 113 -8.54 6.05 -22.07
N LEU A 114 -7.44 5.36 -21.74
CA LEU A 114 -7.12 4.95 -20.37
C LEU A 114 -6.71 6.13 -19.47
N ALA A 115 -6.21 7.23 -20.05
CA ALA A 115 -5.85 8.43 -19.28
C ALA A 115 -7.12 9.22 -18.90
N ALA A 116 -8.07 9.34 -19.83
CA ALA A 116 -9.39 9.90 -19.54
C ALA A 116 -10.16 9.05 -18.52
N GLU A 117 -10.10 7.71 -18.61
CA GLU A 117 -10.68 6.81 -17.60
C GLU A 117 -10.10 7.07 -16.20
N ALA A 118 -8.77 7.12 -16.07
CA ALA A 118 -8.11 7.40 -14.80
C ALA A 118 -8.51 8.76 -14.21
N ALA A 119 -8.58 9.81 -15.04
CA ALA A 119 -9.00 11.15 -14.63
C ALA A 119 -10.49 11.20 -14.24
N ASN A 120 -11.35 10.47 -14.96
CA ASN A 120 -12.77 10.36 -14.64
C ASN A 120 -13.01 9.62 -13.32
N TYR A 121 -12.20 8.59 -13.02
CA TYR A 121 -12.24 7.84 -11.77
C TYR A 121 -11.92 8.74 -10.57
N GLU A 122 -10.83 9.50 -10.63
CA GLU A 122 -10.46 10.53 -9.65
C GLU A 122 -11.56 11.59 -9.47
N ALA A 123 -12.10 12.10 -10.58
CA ALA A 123 -13.19 13.07 -10.53
C ALA A 123 -14.47 12.49 -9.91
N LYS A 124 -14.73 11.19 -10.08
CA LYS A 124 -15.88 10.50 -9.46
C LYS A 124 -15.67 10.32 -7.95
N ILE A 125 -14.49 9.92 -7.51
CA ILE A 125 -14.10 9.90 -6.08
C ILE A 125 -14.31 11.28 -5.45
N ALA A 126 -13.81 12.33 -6.09
CA ALA A 126 -13.90 13.70 -5.57
C ALA A 126 -15.35 14.24 -5.52
N ARG A 127 -16.21 13.89 -6.50
CA ARG A 127 -17.66 14.23 -6.47
C ARG A 127 -18.42 13.55 -5.33
N MET A 128 -17.99 12.37 -4.89
CA MET A 128 -18.52 11.70 -3.70
C MET A 128 -18.04 12.34 -2.39
N GLY A 129 -17.11 13.31 -2.47
CA GLY A 129 -16.44 13.91 -1.31
C GLY A 129 -15.16 13.19 -0.89
N GLY A 130 -14.69 12.19 -1.64
CA GLY A 130 -13.56 11.32 -1.28
C GLY A 130 -13.99 10.02 -0.56
N ILE A 131 -13.01 9.17 -0.25
CA ILE A 131 -13.22 7.84 0.33
C ILE A 131 -13.22 7.90 1.86
N GLU A 132 -14.24 7.37 2.53
CA GLU A 132 -14.33 7.34 4.00
C GLU A 132 -13.37 6.31 4.60
N LEU A 133 -13.35 5.08 4.06
CA LEU A 133 -12.42 4.03 4.45
C LEU A 133 -11.88 3.32 3.22
N PHE A 134 -10.56 3.23 3.08
CA PHE A 134 -9.91 2.46 2.03
C PHE A 134 -9.31 1.18 2.62
N LEU A 135 -9.90 0.02 2.31
CA LEU A 135 -9.29 -1.28 2.58
C LEU A 135 -8.25 -1.58 1.50
N GLY A 136 -7.06 -1.98 1.91
CA GLY A 136 -5.97 -2.40 1.02
C GLY A 136 -5.31 -3.69 1.49
N GLY A 137 -4.66 -4.39 0.56
CA GLY A 137 -3.65 -5.40 0.88
C GLY A 137 -2.25 -4.84 0.67
N VAL A 138 -1.23 -5.57 1.10
CA VAL A 138 0.18 -5.28 0.78
C VAL A 138 0.86 -6.45 0.06
N GLY A 139 1.68 -6.15 -0.94
CA GLY A 139 2.55 -7.12 -1.65
C GLY A 139 3.80 -7.53 -0.84
N PRO A 140 4.51 -8.61 -1.21
CA PRO A 140 5.77 -9.01 -0.56
C PRO A 140 6.90 -7.97 -0.65
N ASP A 141 6.84 -7.13 -1.69
CA ASP A 141 7.68 -5.97 -2.00
C ASP A 141 7.16 -4.65 -1.38
N GLY A 142 6.09 -4.70 -0.57
CA GLY A 142 5.48 -3.53 0.02
C GLY A 142 4.57 -2.71 -0.90
N HIS A 143 4.17 -3.19 -2.08
CA HIS A 143 3.21 -2.45 -2.91
C HIS A 143 1.80 -2.40 -2.28
N ILE A 144 1.08 -1.29 -2.47
CA ILE A 144 -0.37 -1.19 -2.26
C ILE A 144 -1.03 -0.93 -3.61
N ALA A 145 -2.05 -1.72 -3.98
CA ALA A 145 -2.53 -1.81 -5.38
C ALA A 145 -1.35 -2.12 -6.31
N PHE A 146 -1.42 -1.81 -7.61
CA PHE A 146 -0.25 -1.86 -8.50
C PHE A 146 0.75 -0.69 -8.31
N ASN A 147 0.85 -0.07 -7.12
CA ASN A 147 1.91 0.91 -6.82
C ASN A 147 3.22 0.23 -6.42
N GLU A 148 3.79 -0.47 -7.40
CA GLU A 148 5.05 -1.21 -7.32
C GLU A 148 6.24 -0.32 -6.91
N PRO A 149 7.35 -0.91 -6.40
CA PRO A 149 8.57 -0.21 -6.04
C PRO A 149 9.03 0.81 -7.08
N GLY A 150 9.42 2.00 -6.61
CA GLY A 150 9.77 3.15 -7.44
C GLY A 150 8.59 4.07 -7.78
N SER A 151 7.34 3.65 -7.53
CA SER A 151 6.15 4.49 -7.76
C SER A 151 6.16 5.75 -6.88
N SER A 152 5.90 6.92 -7.47
CA SER A 152 5.82 8.18 -6.73
C SER A 152 4.82 8.09 -5.58
N LEU A 153 5.23 8.52 -4.38
CA LEU A 153 4.35 8.57 -3.21
C LEU A 153 3.23 9.62 -3.36
N ALA A 154 3.40 10.59 -4.25
CA ALA A 154 2.38 11.57 -4.64
C ALA A 154 1.59 11.13 -5.91
N SER A 155 1.68 9.86 -6.32
CA SER A 155 1.02 9.39 -7.54
C SER A 155 -0.52 9.45 -7.46
N ARG A 156 -1.15 9.72 -8.60
CA ARG A 156 -2.60 9.59 -8.83
C ARG A 156 -2.92 8.31 -9.61
N THR A 157 -4.21 8.07 -9.81
CA THR A 157 -4.74 7.02 -10.67
C THR A 157 -4.11 7.12 -12.07
N ARG A 158 -3.59 5.99 -12.59
CA ARG A 158 -2.81 5.95 -13.84
C ARG A 158 -2.76 4.56 -14.45
N VAL A 159 -2.35 4.49 -15.72
CA VAL A 159 -1.85 3.26 -16.32
C VAL A 159 -0.48 2.93 -15.73
N LYS A 160 -0.29 1.68 -15.32
CA LYS A 160 0.98 1.14 -14.81
C LYS A 160 1.35 -0.12 -15.59
N THR A 161 2.57 -0.17 -16.11
CA THR A 161 3.18 -1.43 -16.58
C THR A 161 3.59 -2.25 -15.37
N LEU A 162 3.22 -3.52 -15.35
CA LEU A 162 3.53 -4.45 -14.26
C LEU A 162 5.01 -4.87 -14.31
N ALA A 163 5.63 -5.00 -13.14
CA ALA A 163 6.95 -5.58 -12.96
C ALA A 163 6.93 -7.09 -13.24
N TYR A 164 8.10 -7.65 -13.53
CA TYR A 164 8.25 -9.08 -13.81
C TYR A 164 7.81 -9.95 -12.62
N ASP A 165 8.17 -9.54 -11.39
CA ASP A 165 7.82 -10.30 -10.18
C ASP A 165 6.30 -10.34 -9.94
N THR A 166 5.59 -9.24 -10.23
CA THR A 166 4.12 -9.19 -10.22
C THR A 166 3.52 -10.12 -11.28
N ILE A 167 4.09 -10.16 -12.48
CA ILE A 167 3.67 -11.07 -13.56
C ILE A 167 3.88 -12.54 -13.14
N VAL A 168 5.01 -12.88 -12.53
CA VAL A 168 5.30 -14.22 -12.01
C VAL A 168 4.38 -14.60 -10.85
N ALA A 169 4.15 -13.68 -9.90
CA ALA A 169 3.25 -13.91 -8.76
C ALA A 169 1.79 -14.11 -9.20
N ASN A 170 1.36 -13.42 -10.25
CA ASN A 170 0.00 -13.50 -10.76
C ASN A 170 -0.21 -14.61 -11.80
N SER A 171 0.85 -15.18 -12.40
CA SER A 171 0.72 -16.28 -13.39
C SER A 171 -0.01 -17.50 -12.82
N ARG A 172 0.03 -17.73 -11.50
CA ARG A 172 -0.74 -18.77 -10.80
C ARG A 172 -2.26 -18.71 -11.05
N PHE A 173 -2.79 -17.54 -11.41
CA PHE A 173 -4.19 -17.35 -11.78
C PHE A 173 -4.44 -17.58 -13.28
N PHE A 174 -3.39 -17.51 -14.12
CA PHE A 174 -3.43 -17.66 -15.57
C PHE A 174 -2.74 -18.95 -16.03
N ASP A 175 -3.15 -20.10 -15.45
CA ASP A 175 -2.61 -21.44 -15.73
C ASP A 175 -1.09 -21.62 -15.51
N GLY A 176 -0.45 -20.73 -14.73
CA GLY A 176 1.01 -20.68 -14.57
C GLY A 176 1.77 -19.99 -15.71
N ASP A 177 1.08 -19.50 -16.74
CA ASP A 177 1.70 -18.91 -17.93
C ASP A 177 1.82 -17.37 -17.83
N VAL A 178 3.06 -16.90 -17.66
CA VAL A 178 3.41 -15.47 -17.61
C VAL A 178 3.01 -14.70 -18.88
N ASN A 179 2.80 -15.36 -20.02
CA ASN A 179 2.41 -14.71 -21.27
C ASN A 179 0.91 -14.37 -21.32
N LYS A 180 0.08 -15.06 -20.54
CA LYS A 180 -1.36 -14.79 -20.41
C LYS A 180 -1.66 -13.64 -19.45
N VAL A 181 -0.73 -13.30 -18.55
CA VAL A 181 -0.90 -12.21 -17.59
C VAL A 181 -0.88 -10.86 -18.32
N PRO A 182 -1.90 -9.98 -18.13
CA PRO A 182 -1.92 -8.67 -18.73
C PRO A 182 -0.72 -7.81 -18.27
N LYS A 183 0.03 -7.24 -19.22
CA LYS A 183 1.30 -6.52 -18.94
C LYS A 183 1.10 -5.12 -18.35
N LYS A 184 -0.14 -4.65 -18.24
CA LYS A 184 -0.52 -3.33 -17.76
C LYS A 184 -1.79 -3.42 -16.93
N ALA A 185 -1.95 -2.51 -15.98
CA ALA A 185 -3.17 -2.28 -15.23
C ALA A 185 -3.49 -0.78 -15.17
N LEU A 186 -4.77 -0.46 -14.98
CA LEU A 186 -5.17 0.81 -14.37
C LEU A 186 -5.15 0.62 -12.86
N THR A 187 -4.59 1.58 -12.13
CA THR A 187 -4.49 1.52 -10.67
C THR A 187 -4.64 2.91 -10.06
N VAL A 188 -5.29 3.00 -8.90
CA VAL A 188 -5.26 4.19 -8.04
C VAL A 188 -3.83 4.49 -7.60
N GLY A 189 -3.50 5.77 -7.39
CA GLY A 189 -2.18 6.16 -6.92
C GLY A 189 -2.05 6.09 -5.40
N ILE A 190 -0.82 6.21 -4.90
CA ILE A 190 -0.57 6.30 -3.46
C ILE A 190 -1.28 7.53 -2.86
N GLN A 191 -1.24 8.68 -3.53
CA GLN A 191 -1.97 9.86 -3.03
C GLN A 191 -3.50 9.64 -3.08
N THR A 192 -4.01 8.92 -4.08
CA THR A 192 -5.44 8.56 -4.16
C THR A 192 -5.90 7.72 -2.96
N ILE A 193 -5.03 6.83 -2.46
CA ILE A 193 -5.28 6.04 -1.24
C ILE A 193 -5.13 6.92 0.01
N MET A 194 -4.10 7.75 0.05
CA MET A 194 -3.78 8.65 1.18
C MET A 194 -4.76 9.84 1.35
N ASP A 195 -5.59 10.12 0.35
CA ASP A 195 -6.71 11.08 0.41
C ASP A 195 -7.95 10.53 1.12
N ALA A 196 -7.97 9.24 1.48
CA ALA A 196 -9.04 8.66 2.29
C ALA A 196 -9.03 9.23 3.73
N ARG A 197 -10.15 9.13 4.47
CA ARG A 197 -10.15 9.51 5.90
C ARG A 197 -9.43 8.45 6.72
N GLU A 198 -9.55 7.20 6.29
CA GLU A 198 -8.90 6.03 6.88
C GLU A 198 -8.34 5.12 5.81
N VAL A 199 -7.18 4.52 6.11
CA VAL A 199 -6.61 3.44 5.31
C VAL A 199 -6.39 2.24 6.23
N VAL A 200 -6.95 1.09 5.86
CA VAL A 200 -6.86 -0.17 6.58
C VAL A 200 -6.10 -1.16 5.70
N ILE A 201 -4.96 -1.68 6.17
CA ILE A 201 -4.19 -2.70 5.45
C ILE A 201 -4.32 -4.06 6.11
N VAL A 202 -4.68 -5.08 5.32
CA VAL A 202 -4.53 -6.50 5.68
C VAL A 202 -3.13 -6.99 5.31
N CYS A 203 -2.41 -7.56 6.28
CA CYS A 203 -1.04 -8.06 6.11
C CYS A 203 -0.87 -9.44 6.76
N THR A 204 -1.09 -10.52 6.00
CA THR A 204 -1.10 -11.89 6.52
C THR A 204 -0.01 -12.77 5.89
N GLY A 205 0.67 -13.55 6.73
CA GLY A 205 1.62 -14.59 6.36
C GLY A 205 3.08 -14.12 6.28
N SER A 206 3.99 -15.07 6.54
CA SER A 206 5.44 -14.89 6.61
C SER A 206 6.06 -14.17 5.42
N HIS A 207 5.59 -14.50 4.21
CA HIS A 207 5.96 -13.87 2.94
C HIS A 207 5.65 -12.35 2.84
N LYS A 208 5.01 -11.75 3.85
CA LYS A 208 4.77 -10.29 3.97
C LYS A 208 5.58 -9.62 5.08
N ALA A 209 6.36 -10.37 5.87
CA ALA A 209 7.03 -9.84 7.04
C ALA A 209 8.06 -8.75 6.71
N LEU A 210 8.83 -8.92 5.63
CA LEU A 210 9.79 -7.90 5.17
C LEU A 210 9.09 -6.60 4.71
N ALA A 211 7.95 -6.72 4.03
CA ALA A 211 7.13 -5.56 3.66
C ALA A 211 6.60 -4.84 4.90
N LEU A 212 6.11 -5.57 5.91
CA LEU A 212 5.64 -4.98 7.16
C LEU A 212 6.79 -4.30 7.94
N HIS A 213 7.98 -4.91 7.96
CA HIS A 213 9.19 -4.30 8.53
C HIS A 213 9.49 -2.94 7.90
N HIS A 214 9.59 -2.87 6.56
CA HIS A 214 9.88 -1.61 5.88
C HIS A 214 8.73 -0.59 5.98
N GLY A 215 7.48 -1.04 6.07
CA GLY A 215 6.31 -0.18 6.30
C GLY A 215 6.24 0.44 7.71
N LEU A 216 6.70 -0.28 8.74
CA LEU A 216 6.60 0.13 10.15
C LEU A 216 7.89 0.69 10.75
N GLU A 217 9.02 0.01 10.57
CA GLU A 217 10.30 0.35 11.18
C GLU A 217 11.27 1.04 10.21
N GLY A 218 11.05 0.89 8.90
CA GLY A 218 11.77 1.62 7.86
C GLY A 218 11.35 3.09 7.78
N GLY A 219 12.19 3.92 7.15
CA GLY A 219 11.80 5.29 6.78
C GLY A 219 10.94 5.31 5.51
N VAL A 220 10.14 6.37 5.35
CA VAL A 220 9.32 6.62 4.16
C VAL A 220 10.14 6.53 2.87
N ASN A 221 9.82 5.58 2.00
CA ASN A 221 10.60 5.23 0.82
C ASN A 221 9.70 4.71 -0.33
N HIS A 222 9.88 5.25 -1.54
CA HIS A 222 9.15 4.83 -2.73
C HIS A 222 9.42 3.38 -3.20
N MET A 223 10.47 2.73 -2.69
CA MET A 223 10.73 1.31 -2.91
C MET A 223 9.81 0.40 -2.08
N TRP A 224 9.21 0.92 -1.00
CA TRP A 224 8.30 0.19 -0.13
C TRP A 224 7.06 1.06 0.07
N THR A 225 6.14 1.09 -0.90
CA THR A 225 5.09 2.11 -0.94
C THR A 225 4.10 2.05 0.25
N LEU A 226 4.02 0.90 0.94
CA LEU A 226 3.40 0.77 2.28
C LEU A 226 3.88 1.83 3.28
N SER A 227 5.17 2.19 3.26
CA SER A 227 5.77 3.19 4.16
C SER A 227 5.15 4.58 4.04
N ALA A 228 4.45 4.88 2.94
CA ALA A 228 3.68 6.12 2.79
C ALA A 228 2.64 6.30 3.90
N LEU A 229 2.09 5.20 4.45
CA LEU A 229 1.10 5.26 5.53
C LEU A 229 1.62 5.90 6.82
N GLN A 230 2.94 6.01 7.01
CA GLN A 230 3.51 6.77 8.13
C GLN A 230 3.13 8.26 8.10
N LEU A 231 2.80 8.80 6.90
CA LEU A 231 2.35 10.17 6.69
C LEU A 231 0.82 10.32 6.78
N HIS A 232 0.07 9.22 6.90
CA HIS A 232 -1.39 9.25 6.94
C HIS A 232 -1.87 9.64 8.35
N PRO A 233 -2.95 10.44 8.51
CA PRO A 233 -3.45 10.79 9.83
C PRO A 233 -4.10 9.60 10.57
N HIS A 234 -4.79 8.70 9.85
CA HIS A 234 -5.50 7.55 10.44
C HIS A 234 -5.23 6.22 9.73
N PRO A 235 -3.98 5.73 9.71
CA PRO A 235 -3.62 4.41 9.17
C PRO A 235 -3.80 3.33 10.24
N LEU A 236 -4.40 2.22 9.81
CA LEU A 236 -4.58 0.98 10.55
C LEU A 236 -3.93 -0.15 9.75
N ILE A 237 -3.01 -0.89 10.36
CA ILE A 237 -2.52 -2.16 9.81
C ILE A 237 -3.03 -3.28 10.72
N VAL A 238 -3.55 -4.35 10.14
CA VAL A 238 -3.97 -5.55 10.87
C VAL A 238 -3.18 -6.73 10.30
N ALA A 239 -2.41 -7.37 11.17
CA ALA A 239 -1.45 -8.41 10.81
C ALA A 239 -1.61 -9.68 11.64
N ASP A 240 -1.23 -10.81 11.05
CA ASP A 240 -1.08 -12.07 11.80
C ASP A 240 0.33 -12.18 12.40
N ARG A 241 0.57 -13.18 13.26
CA ARG A 241 1.90 -13.40 13.87
C ARG A 241 2.98 -13.61 12.82
N ASP A 242 2.70 -14.42 11.80
CA ASP A 242 3.66 -14.75 10.75
C ASP A 242 4.14 -13.51 9.98
N ALA A 243 3.26 -12.54 9.72
CA ALA A 243 3.66 -11.26 9.12
C ALA A 243 4.51 -10.38 10.06
N THR A 244 4.66 -10.69 11.34
CA THR A 244 5.49 -9.92 12.29
C THR A 244 6.92 -10.44 12.48
N MET A 245 7.33 -11.53 11.82
CA MET A 245 8.61 -12.19 12.09
C MET A 245 9.87 -11.31 11.87
N GLU A 246 9.81 -10.33 10.96
CA GLU A 246 10.90 -9.38 10.71
C GLU A 246 10.81 -8.10 11.57
N LEU A 247 9.80 -7.99 12.45
CA LEU A 247 9.68 -6.86 13.38
C LEU A 247 10.52 -7.11 14.64
N LYS A 248 11.02 -6.04 15.25
CA LYS A 248 11.67 -6.14 16.55
C LYS A 248 10.62 -6.54 17.60
N VAL A 249 11.00 -7.44 18.51
CA VAL A 249 10.17 -7.87 19.66
C VAL A 249 9.63 -6.68 20.46
N LYS A 250 10.40 -5.59 20.56
CA LYS A 250 9.96 -4.34 21.21
C LYS A 250 8.81 -3.65 20.48
N THR A 251 8.81 -3.66 19.14
CA THR A 251 7.78 -3.07 18.28
C THR A 251 6.46 -3.82 18.42
N VAL A 252 6.51 -5.16 18.37
CA VAL A 252 5.34 -6.04 18.60
C VAL A 252 4.73 -5.75 19.98
N LYS A 253 5.52 -5.85 21.04
CA LYS A 253 5.07 -5.60 22.43
C LYS A 253 4.56 -4.17 22.66
N TYR A 254 5.07 -3.19 21.92
CA TYR A 254 4.61 -1.81 21.99
C TYR A 254 3.18 -1.67 21.46
N PHE A 255 2.88 -2.22 20.27
CA PHE A 255 1.53 -2.16 19.71
C PHE A 255 0.53 -3.03 20.47
N GLU A 256 0.92 -4.22 20.94
CA GLU A 256 0.10 -5.03 21.85
C GLU A 256 -0.24 -4.28 23.15
N SER A 257 0.75 -3.60 23.76
CA SER A 257 0.51 -2.85 25.00
C SER A 257 -0.38 -1.62 24.78
N ILE A 258 -0.36 -0.98 23.61
CA ILE A 258 -1.32 0.08 23.25
C ILE A 258 -2.76 -0.47 23.20
N GLU A 259 -2.97 -1.61 22.54
CA GLU A 259 -4.30 -2.23 22.45
C GLU A 259 -4.82 -2.63 23.85
N GLN A 260 -3.95 -3.20 24.70
CA GLN A 260 -4.29 -3.60 26.07
C GLN A 260 -4.52 -2.42 27.03
N SER A 261 -3.79 -1.31 26.91
CA SER A 261 -3.83 -0.18 27.86
C SER A 261 -5.11 0.66 27.80
N GLY A 262 -6.09 0.22 27.01
CA GLY A 262 -7.35 0.89 26.83
C GLY A 262 -7.38 1.68 25.54
N THR A 263 -7.83 1.03 24.47
CA THR A 263 -8.80 1.58 23.52
C THR A 263 -9.20 0.45 22.58
N ASP A 264 -10.47 0.01 22.66
CA ASP A 264 -10.99 -0.88 21.63
C ASP A 264 -10.89 -0.12 20.30
N ALA A 265 -9.97 -0.58 19.46
CA ALA A 265 -9.64 0.06 18.22
C ALA A 265 -10.84 0.06 17.23
N ARG A 266 -11.90 -0.74 17.49
CA ARG A 266 -13.22 -0.66 16.82
C ARG A 266 -14.04 0.60 17.17
N THR A 267 -13.69 1.29 18.26
CA THR A 267 -14.35 2.52 18.74
C THR A 267 -13.56 3.81 18.46
N GLN A 268 -12.29 3.70 18.03
CA GLN A 268 -11.38 4.83 17.77
C GLN A 268 -10.87 4.89 16.32
N GLY A 269 -11.73 4.61 15.34
CA GLY A 269 -11.58 5.31 14.05
C GLY A 269 -11.75 6.83 14.27
N PRO A 270 -11.17 7.70 13.42
CA PRO A 270 -11.38 9.15 13.51
C PRO A 270 -12.86 9.53 13.65
N PRO A 271 -13.19 10.69 14.24
CA PRO A 271 -14.56 11.20 14.21
C PRO A 271 -15.08 11.18 12.78
N LEU A 272 -16.29 10.62 12.56
CA LEU A 272 -16.91 10.50 11.24
C LEU A 272 -17.41 11.88 10.78
N VAL A 273 -16.48 12.76 10.43
CA VAL A 273 -16.76 14.14 10.00
C VAL A 273 -17.23 14.12 8.56
N TYR A 274 -18.55 14.18 8.37
CA TYR A 274 -19.13 14.45 7.05
C TYR A 274 -18.65 15.82 6.54
N ARG A 275 -17.91 15.84 5.45
CA ARG A 275 -17.64 17.06 4.69
C ARG A 275 -18.65 17.16 3.55
N PRO A 276 -19.29 18.34 3.33
CA PRO A 276 -20.17 18.53 2.19
C PRO A 276 -19.41 18.37 0.88
N ARG A 277 -20.13 18.02 -0.20
CA ARG A 277 -19.61 17.72 -1.56
C ARG A 277 -18.97 18.95 -2.23
N THR A 278 -17.86 19.44 -1.69
CA THR A 278 -17.06 20.56 -2.21
C THR A 278 -16.04 20.04 -3.21
N TYR A 279 -16.53 19.67 -4.40
CA TYR A 279 -15.65 19.46 -5.54
C TYR A 279 -15.15 20.82 -6.05
N VAL A 280 -13.88 21.13 -5.77
CA VAL A 280 -13.13 22.15 -6.51
C VAL A 280 -12.42 21.40 -7.66
N PRO A 281 -12.71 21.71 -8.94
CA PRO A 281 -12.00 21.08 -10.04
C PRO A 281 -10.49 21.36 -9.92
N ALA A 282 -9.66 20.35 -10.17
CA ALA A 282 -8.26 20.60 -10.46
C ALA A 282 -8.20 21.55 -11.69
N PRO A 283 -7.35 22.59 -11.67
CA PRO A 283 -7.27 23.51 -12.79
C PRO A 283 -6.88 22.74 -14.04
N VAL A 284 -7.79 22.71 -15.02
CA VAL A 284 -7.51 22.18 -16.35
C VAL A 284 -6.31 22.95 -16.89
N GLN A 285 -5.25 22.23 -17.28
CA GLN A 285 -4.19 22.83 -18.08
C GLN A 285 -4.81 23.24 -19.40
N THR A 286 -5.24 24.49 -19.49
CA THR A 286 -5.68 25.09 -20.74
C THR A 286 -4.49 25.10 -21.66
N THR A 287 -4.59 24.39 -22.78
CA THR A 287 -3.65 24.46 -23.90
C THR A 287 -3.78 25.84 -24.51
N GLY A 288 -3.09 26.81 -23.90
CA GLY A 288 -3.26 28.23 -24.17
C GLY A 288 -2.97 28.58 -25.63
N THR A 289 -4.03 28.82 -26.39
CA THR A 289 -3.98 29.71 -27.55
C THR A 289 -3.42 31.04 -27.10
N LYS A 290 -2.23 31.42 -27.62
CA LYS A 290 -1.60 32.70 -27.30
C LYS A 290 -2.54 33.85 -27.66
N PRO A 291 -2.90 34.74 -26.72
CA PRO A 291 -3.54 36.00 -27.06
C PRO A 291 -2.55 36.86 -27.85
N THR A 292 -2.98 37.39 -28.99
CA THR A 292 -2.27 38.46 -29.71
C THR A 292 -2.39 39.74 -28.91
N SER A 293 -1.29 40.19 -28.30
CA SER A 293 -1.23 41.41 -27.52
C SER A 293 -0.83 42.61 -28.38
N ASP A 294 -1.82 43.36 -28.88
CA ASP A 294 -1.61 44.77 -29.24
C ASP A 294 -1.52 45.60 -27.96
N ALA A 295 -0.30 45.97 -27.55
CA ALA A 295 -0.07 46.94 -26.48
C ALA A 295 1.32 47.59 -26.62
N ASN A 296 1.38 48.69 -27.38
CA ASN A 296 2.54 49.56 -27.43
C ASN A 296 2.61 50.43 -26.16
N GLN A 297 3.47 50.10 -25.19
CA GLN A 297 3.87 51.07 -24.15
C GLN A 297 5.20 50.73 -23.43
N GLN A 298 6.17 51.63 -23.63
CA GLN A 298 7.30 51.97 -22.73
C GLN A 298 8.24 50.84 -22.27
N ALA A 299 9.35 50.69 -23.02
CA ALA A 299 10.51 49.93 -22.58
C ALA A 299 11.17 50.54 -21.33
N LYS A 300 11.23 49.77 -20.23
CA LYS A 300 12.16 50.04 -19.13
C LYS A 300 13.55 49.53 -19.49
N ILE A 301 14.55 50.39 -19.30
CA ILE A 301 15.95 50.14 -19.62
C ILE A 301 16.52 49.11 -18.62
N PHE A 302 17.03 47.99 -19.14
CA PHE A 302 17.84 47.05 -18.35
C PHE A 302 19.31 47.54 -18.33
N PRO A 303 19.97 47.62 -17.16
CA PRO A 303 21.41 47.85 -17.11
C PRO A 303 22.16 46.65 -17.70
N LYS A 304 22.84 46.86 -18.84
CA LYS A 304 23.88 45.95 -19.31
C LYS A 304 25.16 46.20 -18.51
N ASP A 305 25.38 45.41 -17.46
CA ASP A 305 26.71 44.94 -17.04
C ASP A 305 26.61 44.10 -15.76
N LEU A 306 26.59 42.77 -15.92
CA LEU A 306 26.84 41.80 -14.86
C LEU A 306 28.04 40.94 -15.29
N LYS A 307 29.24 41.40 -14.95
CA LYS A 307 30.48 40.63 -15.13
C LYS A 307 30.77 39.82 -13.88
N ILE A 308 31.00 38.52 -14.05
CA ILE A 308 31.44 37.63 -12.97
C ILE A 308 32.87 38.03 -12.60
N ASN A 309 33.11 38.35 -11.32
CA ASN A 309 34.42 38.71 -10.82
C ASN A 309 35.16 37.45 -10.35
N THR A 310 36.31 37.15 -10.96
CA THR A 310 37.08 35.91 -10.73
C THR A 310 38.37 36.12 -9.92
N ASP A 311 38.52 37.27 -9.26
CA ASP A 311 39.69 37.57 -8.43
C ASP A 311 39.46 37.33 -6.94
N MET A 312 39.80 36.13 -6.47
CA MET A 312 40.46 35.97 -5.16
C MET A 312 41.66 35.04 -5.30
N ARG A 313 42.85 35.62 -5.09
CA ARG A 313 44.13 34.92 -5.14
C ARG A 313 44.35 34.08 -3.88
N ARG A 314 44.99 32.93 -4.05
CA ARG A 314 45.61 32.17 -2.95
C ARG A 314 46.67 33.02 -2.25
N SER A 315 46.69 32.98 -0.92
CA SER A 315 47.92 32.96 -0.15
C SER A 315 48.28 31.51 0.16
N MET A 316 49.55 31.15 0.00
CA MET A 316 50.10 29.86 0.41
C MET A 316 50.83 30.04 1.74
N ASP A 317 50.56 29.15 2.68
CA ASP A 317 51.45 28.70 3.76
C ASP A 317 51.03 27.21 3.91
N GLU A 318 51.73 26.26 3.29
CA GLU A 318 52.86 25.51 3.85
C GLU A 318 52.55 24.85 5.21
N ASP A 319 52.08 23.59 5.16
CA ASP A 319 52.70 22.42 5.84
C ASP A 319 51.85 21.14 5.67
N GLY A 320 52.48 19.95 5.65
CA GLY A 320 51.80 18.69 6.02
C GLY A 320 51.35 17.72 4.90
N GLU A 321 52.30 17.29 4.08
CA GLU A 321 52.45 16.02 3.33
C GLU A 321 51.38 14.88 3.39
N LEU A 322 51.22 14.19 2.26
CA LEU A 322 50.33 13.03 2.03
C LEU A 322 50.86 11.72 2.62
N THR A 323 49.99 10.86 3.15
CA THR A 323 49.78 9.46 2.66
C THR A 323 48.63 8.74 3.42
N PRO A 324 47.96 7.75 2.80
CA PRO A 324 46.92 6.93 3.45
C PRO A 324 47.42 5.52 3.79
N ASP A 325 47.08 4.96 4.97
CA ASP A 325 46.91 3.49 5.04
C ASP A 325 46.21 2.89 6.29
N SER A 326 45.61 1.72 6.03
CA SER A 326 45.45 0.54 6.91
C SER A 326 44.51 0.53 8.13
N MET A 327 43.83 -0.63 8.28
CA MET A 327 43.20 -1.06 9.53
C MET A 327 44.24 -1.54 10.55
N SER A 328 44.10 -1.18 11.83
CA SER A 328 44.34 -2.04 13.01
C SER A 328 44.27 -1.22 14.31
N SER A 329 44.37 -1.89 15.47
CA SER A 329 44.52 -1.30 16.82
C SER A 329 43.30 -0.60 17.47
N ARG A 330 42.28 -1.39 17.81
CA ARG A 330 41.52 -1.19 19.08
C ARG A 330 41.33 -2.51 19.83
N LEU A 331 42.44 -3.10 20.23
CA LEU A 331 42.52 -4.10 21.31
C LEU A 331 43.78 -3.83 22.13
N LEU A 332 43.60 -3.87 23.46
CA LEU A 332 44.51 -3.77 24.62
C LEU A 332 43.77 -2.94 25.70
N ASP A 333 43.66 -3.32 26.97
CA ASP A 333 43.77 -4.63 27.66
C ASP A 333 42.96 -4.51 28.98
N SER A 334 42.67 -5.50 29.83
CA SER A 334 43.08 -6.92 30.01
C SER A 334 41.92 -7.68 30.71
N GLY A 335 41.93 -8.99 30.98
CA GLY A 335 42.90 -10.05 30.70
C GLY A 335 42.41 -11.42 31.24
N VAL A 336 43.19 -12.47 30.97
CA VAL A 336 43.39 -13.74 31.73
C VAL A 336 42.21 -14.30 32.55
N GLY A 337 41.74 -15.54 32.39
CA GLY A 337 42.10 -16.70 31.54
C GLY A 337 40.96 -17.73 31.69
N GLY A 338 40.89 -18.87 31.02
CA GLY A 338 41.91 -19.68 30.36
C GLY A 338 41.55 -21.14 30.66
N LEU A 339 41.29 -21.96 29.65
CA LEU A 339 41.22 -23.42 29.73
C LEU A 339 41.18 -23.96 28.29
N ASP A 340 42.31 -24.51 27.86
CA ASP A 340 42.47 -25.19 26.58
C ASP A 340 41.83 -26.59 26.59
N ALA A 341 41.62 -27.10 25.38
CA ALA A 341 41.59 -28.52 25.02
C ALA A 341 40.50 -29.45 25.60
N ALA A 342 39.43 -29.64 24.81
CA ALA A 342 38.87 -30.96 24.55
C ALA A 342 38.25 -31.03 23.14
N LEU A 343 38.65 -32.04 22.34
CA LEU A 343 37.90 -32.64 21.21
C LEU A 343 37.39 -31.64 20.12
N LYS A 344 37.95 -31.47 18.93
CA LYS A 344 38.54 -32.41 17.95
C LYS A 344 37.69 -33.65 17.64
N ASN A 345 37.22 -33.71 16.39
CA ASN A 345 36.48 -34.79 15.70
C ASN A 345 35.04 -35.03 16.24
N ASP A 346 33.97 -35.04 15.45
CA ASP A 346 33.80 -35.64 14.12
C ASP A 346 32.86 -34.85 13.18
N LEU A 347 33.03 -35.07 11.87
CA LEU A 347 32.14 -34.61 10.81
C LEU A 347 31.93 -35.73 9.77
N MET A 348 30.68 -35.86 9.32
CA MET A 348 30.15 -36.57 8.14
C MET A 348 29.55 -37.99 8.31
N PRO A 349 28.57 -38.37 7.45
CA PRO A 349 27.53 -39.35 7.78
C PRO A 349 27.50 -40.59 6.86
N GLU A 350 26.80 -41.65 7.26
CA GLU A 350 26.40 -42.73 6.34
C GLU A 350 24.99 -43.29 6.60
N SER A 351 24.48 -43.97 5.56
CA SER A 351 23.11 -44.44 5.39
C SER A 351 22.73 -45.68 6.21
N MET A 352 21.43 -45.86 6.47
CA MET A 352 20.85 -47.20 6.68
C MET A 352 19.74 -47.51 5.67
N GLY A 353 20.01 -48.51 4.84
CA GLY A 353 19.01 -49.18 4.01
C GLY A 353 18.31 -50.32 4.75
N SER A 354 17.06 -50.56 4.37
CA SER A 354 16.15 -51.62 4.81
C SER A 354 16.76 -53.03 4.98
N ARG A 355 16.33 -53.74 6.04
CA ARG A 355 16.03 -55.18 5.98
C ARG A 355 14.78 -55.53 6.79
N VAL A 356 14.01 -56.48 6.25
CA VAL A 356 12.73 -57.00 6.74
C VAL A 356 12.94 -58.36 7.41
N ALA A 357 12.22 -58.63 8.51
CA ALA A 357 11.64 -59.96 8.82
C ALA A 357 10.84 -59.95 10.13
N ALA A 358 9.52 -60.18 10.05
CA ALA A 358 8.72 -60.79 11.12
C ALA A 358 7.37 -61.29 10.57
N VAL A 359 7.22 -62.62 10.53
CA VAL A 359 5.99 -63.43 10.29
C VAL A 359 5.33 -63.28 8.91
#